data_AF-A0A3E0BZM1-F1
#
_entry.id   AF-A0A3E0BZM1-F1
#
_cell.length_a   1.000
_cell.length_b   1.000
_cell.length_c   1.000
_cell.angle_alpha   90.00
_cell.angle_beta   90.00
_cell.angle_gamma   90.00
#
_symmetry.space_group_name_H-M   'P 1'
#
loop_
_entity.id
_entity.type
_entity.pdbx_description
1 polymer ?
#
loop_
_entity_poly.entity_id
_entity_poly.type
_entity_poly.pdbx_seq_one_letter_code
_entity_poly.pdbx_strand_id
1 'polypeptide(L)'
;MNDADDLRIWAHTLDRIASGKDPVIALAGSPVRTSRAEPCSLTNDVTPVSTRKIRLLERPTCTTAILSWSDSTSCRYGYQRWCVCRAERAGVCVLSRLLVAKGDEVYRPRLAGPRPRNADAMILRWVLECGCARP
;
A
#
# COMPACT_ATOMS: atom_id res chain seq x y z
N MET A 1 -1.99 -6.70 37.36
CA MET A 1 -2.81 -5.80 36.53
C MET A 1 -2.20 -4.42 36.69
N ASN A 2 -1.46 -3.92 35.69
CA ASN A 2 -1.00 -2.53 35.66
C ASN A 2 -1.40 -1.93 34.31
N ASP A 3 -2.67 -1.57 34.20
CA ASP A 3 -3.27 -0.87 33.05
C ASP A 3 -2.59 0.49 32.75
N ALA A 4 -1.84 1.06 33.71
CA ALA A 4 -1.16 2.34 33.56
C ALA A 4 0.17 2.27 32.77
N ASP A 5 0.85 1.12 32.78
CA ASP A 5 2.11 0.92 32.02
C ASP A 5 1.82 0.68 30.53
N ASP A 6 0.68 0.03 30.21
CA ASP A 6 0.25 -0.21 28.84
C ASP A 6 -0.01 1.12 28.12
N LEU A 7 -0.74 2.06 28.73
CA LEU A 7 -1.01 3.38 28.14
C LEU A 7 0.26 4.21 27.85
N ARG A 8 1.33 4.06 28.63
CA ARG A 8 2.60 4.77 28.40
C ARG A 8 3.36 4.24 27.18
N ILE A 9 3.29 2.94 26.93
CA ILE A 9 3.94 2.28 25.79
C ILE A 9 3.24 2.69 24.48
N TRP A 10 1.91 2.82 24.51
CA TRP A 10 1.13 3.29 23.36
C TRP A 10 1.32 4.79 23.08
N ALA A 11 1.46 5.63 24.12
CA ALA A 11 1.68 7.07 23.94
C ALA A 11 3.04 7.40 23.27
N HIS A 12 4.12 6.69 23.63
CA HIS A 12 5.45 6.91 23.05
C HIS A 12 5.54 6.48 21.58
N THR A 13 4.71 5.53 21.17
CA THR A 13 4.63 5.09 19.76
C THR A 13 3.92 6.14 18.89
N LEU A 14 2.90 6.82 19.44
CA LEU A 14 2.15 7.85 18.73
C LEU A 14 2.94 9.16 18.56
N ASP A 15 3.76 9.55 19.54
CA ASP A 15 4.61 10.74 19.44
C ASP A 15 5.61 10.65 18.26
N ARG A 16 6.17 9.47 18.02
CA ARG A 16 7.11 9.24 16.90
C ARG A 16 6.46 9.29 15.52
N ILE A 17 5.14 9.09 15.43
CA ILE A 17 4.38 9.21 14.18
C ILE A 17 3.94 10.66 13.97
N ALA A 18 3.61 11.39 15.04
CA ALA A 18 3.23 12.80 14.98
C ALA A 18 4.42 13.74 14.72
N SER A 19 5.64 13.36 15.13
CA SER A 19 6.86 14.14 14.94
C SER A 19 7.50 14.00 13.54
N GLY A 20 6.74 13.49 12.55
CA GLY A 20 7.08 13.54 11.12
C GLY A 20 7.07 14.98 10.61
N LYS A 21 8.05 15.76 11.06
CA LYS A 21 8.30 17.13 10.63
C LYS A 21 9.02 17.05 9.30
N ASP A 22 8.25 17.07 8.21
CA ASP A 22 8.82 17.33 6.89
C ASP A 22 9.49 18.72 6.92
N PRO A 23 10.79 18.84 6.59
CA PRO A 23 11.41 20.15 6.47
C PRO A 23 10.85 20.81 5.21
N VAL A 24 9.92 21.73 5.42
CA VAL A 24 9.53 22.72 4.41
C VAL A 24 10.78 23.55 4.13
N ILE A 25 11.42 23.34 2.98
CA ILE A 25 12.49 24.23 2.50
C ILE A 25 11.83 25.58 2.19
N ALA A 26 11.91 26.49 3.15
CA ALA A 26 11.60 27.89 2.97
C ALA A 26 12.79 28.56 2.28
N LEU A 27 12.61 28.97 1.02
CA LEU A 27 13.40 30.05 0.43
C LEU A 27 12.50 31.27 0.29
N ALA A 28 12.74 32.23 1.19
CA ALA A 28 12.14 33.54 1.19
C ALA A 28 12.70 34.39 0.05
N GLY A 29 11.82 35.17 -0.60
CA GLY A 29 12.17 36.19 -1.58
C GLY A 29 11.01 37.17 -1.79
N SER A 30 10.89 38.11 -0.85
CA SER A 30 10.20 39.42 -0.78
C SER A 30 9.00 39.83 -1.68
N PRO A 31 8.13 40.73 -1.18
CA PRO A 31 6.94 41.22 -1.86
C PRO A 31 7.21 42.49 -2.68
N VAL A 32 6.82 42.55 -3.95
CA VAL A 32 6.58 43.80 -4.67
C VAL A 32 5.33 43.66 -5.56
N ARG A 33 4.52 44.70 -5.50
CA ARG A 33 3.15 44.82 -6.01
C ARG A 33 3.15 45.27 -7.47
N THR A 34 2.17 44.77 -8.22
CA THR A 34 1.42 45.40 -9.33
C THR A 34 1.70 44.93 -10.78
N SER A 35 0.60 44.52 -11.41
CA SER A 35 0.23 44.59 -12.84
C SER A 35 0.16 43.26 -13.62
N ARG A 36 -1.09 42.79 -13.76
CA ARG A 36 -1.77 42.36 -14.98
C ARG A 36 -0.92 41.65 -16.05
N ALA A 37 -0.94 40.32 -16.01
CA ALA A 37 -1.13 39.44 -17.17
C ALA A 37 -1.41 38.02 -16.66
N GLU A 38 -2.42 37.38 -17.23
CA GLU A 38 -2.71 35.95 -17.06
C GLU A 38 -1.54 35.10 -17.55
N PRO A 39 -1.18 34.06 -16.81
CA PRO A 39 -0.80 32.81 -17.47
C PRO A 39 -1.65 31.65 -16.94
N CYS A 40 -2.10 30.79 -17.84
CA CYS A 40 -2.81 29.55 -17.53
C CYS A 40 -2.01 28.72 -16.51
N SER A 41 -2.45 28.70 -15.26
CA SER A 41 -1.88 27.85 -14.22
C SER A 41 -2.31 26.40 -14.49
N LEU A 42 -1.45 25.67 -15.21
CA LEU A 42 -1.36 24.22 -15.07
C LEU A 42 -0.88 23.95 -13.65
N THR A 43 -1.82 23.86 -12.71
CA THR A 43 -1.53 23.31 -11.40
C THR A 43 -1.04 21.89 -11.63
N ASN A 44 0.25 21.67 -11.37
CA ASN A 44 0.79 20.33 -11.20
C ASN A 44 0.05 19.73 -10.01
N ASP A 45 -1.08 19.09 -10.31
CA ASP A 45 -1.81 18.21 -9.41
C ASP A 45 -0.88 17.01 -9.17
N VAL A 46 0.10 17.20 -8.29
CA VAL A 46 0.86 16.09 -7.72
C VAL A 46 -0.10 15.42 -6.77
N THR A 47 -1.03 14.64 -7.34
CA THR A 47 -1.83 13.70 -6.58
C THR A 47 -0.81 12.80 -5.87
N PRO A 48 -0.86 12.68 -4.54
CA PRO A 48 0.07 11.80 -3.85
C PRO A 48 -0.12 10.40 -4.42
N VAL A 49 0.92 9.87 -5.08
CA VAL A 49 0.92 8.51 -5.62
C VAL A 49 0.61 7.59 -4.45
N SER A 50 -0.60 6.99 -4.43
CA SER A 50 -1.01 6.06 -3.39
C SER A 50 -0.02 4.89 -3.33
N THR A 51 0.87 4.93 -2.34
CA THR A 51 1.88 3.89 -2.13
C THR A 51 1.24 2.70 -1.46
N ARG A 52 0.89 1.68 -2.27
CA ARG A 52 0.42 0.38 -1.75
C ARG A 52 1.59 -0.38 -1.14
N LYS A 53 1.50 -0.69 0.15
CA LYS A 53 2.45 -1.52 0.89
C LYS A 53 1.85 -2.92 1.08
N ILE A 54 2.57 -3.94 0.63
CA ILE A 54 2.15 -5.33 0.72
C ILE A 54 3.28 -6.11 1.38
N ARG A 55 2.99 -6.89 2.41
CA ARG A 55 3.96 -7.75 3.09
C ARG A 55 3.40 -9.16 3.20
N LEU A 56 4.18 -10.15 2.81
CA LEU A 56 3.90 -11.56 3.12
C LEU A 56 4.15 -11.79 4.61
N LEU A 57 3.12 -12.30 5.30
CA LEU A 57 3.20 -12.64 6.72
C LEU A 57 3.50 -14.12 6.87
N GLU A 58 2.66 -14.95 6.27
CA GLU A 58 2.74 -16.40 6.38
C GLU A 58 2.34 -17.06 5.07
N ARG A 59 2.83 -18.28 4.84
CA ARG A 59 2.43 -19.11 3.72
C ARG A 59 2.13 -20.52 4.22
N PRO A 60 0.91 -20.75 4.75
CA PRO A 60 0.55 -22.05 5.32
C PRO A 60 0.60 -23.20 4.29
N THR A 61 0.29 -22.92 3.02
CA THR A 61 0.34 -23.92 1.96
C THR A 61 0.87 -23.32 0.65
N CYS A 62 1.20 -24.18 -0.32
CA CYS A 62 1.60 -23.72 -1.65
C CYS A 62 0.47 -22.96 -2.39
N THR A 63 -0.78 -23.13 -1.96
CA THR A 63 -1.95 -22.50 -2.58
C THR A 63 -2.53 -21.36 -1.75
N THR A 64 -2.03 -21.13 -0.53
CA THR A 64 -2.57 -20.13 0.39
C THR A 64 -1.46 -19.30 1.02
N ALA A 65 -1.60 -17.98 0.93
CA ALA A 65 -0.73 -17.01 1.56
C ALA A 65 -1.55 -16.10 2.48
N ILE A 66 -0.91 -15.58 3.52
CA ILE A 66 -1.47 -14.57 4.41
C ILE A 66 -0.62 -13.32 4.24
N LEU A 67 -1.26 -12.23 3.81
CA LEU A 67 -0.60 -10.97 3.49
C LEU A 67 -1.18 -9.85 4.35
N SER A 68 -0.32 -8.90 4.71
CA SER A 68 -0.76 -7.58 5.11
C SER A 68 -0.77 -6.66 3.88
N TRP A 69 -1.86 -5.93 3.73
CA TRP A 69 -2.08 -4.95 2.68
C TRP A 69 -2.36 -3.60 3.32
N SER A 70 -1.70 -2.55 2.85
CA SER A 70 -2.00 -1.17 3.24
C SER A 70 -2.00 -0.29 2.00
N ASP A 71 -3.08 0.46 1.81
CA ASP A 71 -3.18 1.49 0.80
C ASP A 71 -3.27 2.83 1.53
N SER A 72 -2.27 3.70 1.33
CA SER A 72 -2.11 4.98 2.05
C SER A 72 -3.31 5.92 1.91
N THR A 73 -4.22 5.65 0.98
CA THR A 73 -5.38 6.49 0.68
C THR A 73 -6.72 5.87 1.02
N SER A 74 -6.80 4.65 1.55
CA SER A 74 -8.11 3.98 1.64
C SER A 74 -8.27 2.97 2.76
N CYS A 75 -7.34 2.02 2.91
CA CYS A 75 -7.61 0.86 3.78
C CYS A 75 -6.34 0.09 4.16
N ARG A 76 -6.42 -0.59 5.31
CA ARG A 76 -5.43 -1.56 5.76
C ARG A 76 -6.10 -2.88 6.10
N TYR A 77 -5.60 -3.96 5.51
CA TYR A 77 -5.96 -5.34 5.82
C TYR A 77 -4.74 -6.02 6.45
N GLY A 78 -4.79 -6.29 7.76
CA GLY A 78 -3.64 -6.81 8.51
C GLY A 78 -3.31 -8.27 8.22
N TYR A 79 -4.29 -9.17 8.41
CA TYR A 79 -4.17 -10.62 8.21
C TYR A 79 -5.16 -11.06 7.13
N GLN A 80 -4.87 -10.71 5.86
CA GLN A 80 -5.74 -11.10 4.75
C GLN A 80 -5.29 -12.44 4.18
N ARG A 81 -6.21 -13.39 4.04
CA ARG A 81 -5.94 -14.67 3.36
C ARG A 81 -6.07 -14.52 1.84
N TRP A 82 -5.10 -15.03 1.11
CA TRP A 82 -5.01 -15.04 -0.34
C TRP A 82 -4.85 -16.47 -0.85
N CYS A 83 -5.58 -16.83 -1.91
CA CYS A 83 -5.56 -18.18 -2.47
C CYS A 83 -5.16 -18.15 -3.95
N VAL A 84 -4.43 -19.17 -4.39
CA VAL A 84 -4.09 -19.37 -5.80
C VAL A 84 -5.35 -19.66 -6.60
N CYS A 85 -5.47 -18.99 -7.73
CA CYS A 85 -6.48 -19.23 -8.75
C CYS A 85 -5.89 -18.89 -10.11
N ARG A 86 -6.57 -19.30 -11.19
CA ARG A 86 -6.19 -18.87 -12.53
C ARG A 86 -6.71 -17.47 -12.81
N ALA A 87 -5.94 -16.67 -13.51
CA ALA A 87 -6.33 -15.31 -13.82
C ALA A 87 -7.49 -15.30 -14.82
N GLU A 88 -8.69 -14.90 -14.39
CA GLU A 88 -9.85 -14.81 -15.30
C GLU A 88 -9.72 -13.67 -16.31
N ARG A 89 -8.99 -12.63 -15.93
CA ARG A 89 -8.75 -11.41 -16.70
C ARG A 89 -7.29 -11.03 -16.65
N ALA A 90 -6.83 -10.37 -17.71
CA ALA A 90 -5.52 -9.73 -17.72
C ALA A 90 -5.45 -8.61 -16.67
N GLY A 91 -4.27 -8.37 -16.13
CA GLY A 91 -4.06 -7.39 -15.06
C GLY A 91 -2.58 -7.14 -14.81
N VAL A 92 -2.28 -6.61 -13.64
CA VAL A 92 -0.91 -6.31 -13.21
C VAL A 92 -0.67 -6.94 -11.85
N CYS A 93 0.47 -7.59 -11.71
CA CYS A 93 0.96 -8.09 -10.44
C CYS A 93 1.24 -6.91 -9.51
N VAL A 94 0.55 -6.85 -8.39
CA VAL A 94 0.68 -5.72 -7.45
C VAL A 94 2.02 -5.70 -6.71
N LEU A 95 2.73 -6.83 -6.63
CA LEU A 95 4.06 -6.92 -6.04
C LEU A 95 5.17 -6.59 -7.05
N SER A 96 5.25 -7.32 -8.16
CA SER A 96 6.33 -7.17 -9.15
C SER A 96 6.05 -6.15 -10.25
N ARG A 97 4.82 -5.63 -10.35
CA ARG A 97 4.34 -4.77 -11.44
C ARG A 97 4.40 -5.39 -12.83
N LEU A 98 4.63 -6.69 -12.93
CA LEU A 98 4.59 -7.44 -14.18
C LEU A 98 3.16 -7.65 -14.66
N LEU A 99 2.98 -7.80 -15.97
CA LEU A 99 1.69 -8.12 -16.57
C LEU A 99 1.25 -9.53 -16.16
N VAL A 100 -0.04 -9.67 -15.90
CA VAL A 100 -0.73 -10.94 -15.67
C VAL A 100 -1.58 -11.19 -16.91
N ALA A 101 -1.36 -12.31 -17.58
CA ALA A 101 -2.21 -12.75 -18.68
C ALA A 101 -3.40 -13.57 -18.16
N LYS A 102 -4.44 -13.69 -18.98
CA LYS A 102 -5.55 -14.61 -18.68
C LYS A 102 -5.01 -16.04 -18.66
N GLY A 103 -5.33 -16.79 -17.60
CA GLY A 103 -4.88 -18.17 -17.40
C GLY A 103 -3.69 -18.31 -16.45
N ASP A 104 -2.94 -17.24 -16.18
CA ASP A 104 -1.79 -17.27 -15.27
C ASP A 104 -2.20 -17.65 -13.84
N GLU A 105 -1.31 -18.35 -13.13
CA GLU A 105 -1.53 -18.63 -11.71
C GLU A 105 -1.25 -17.39 -10.86
N VAL A 106 -2.28 -16.91 -10.16
CA VAL A 106 -2.22 -15.74 -9.32
C VAL A 106 -2.83 -15.98 -7.95
N TYR A 107 -2.26 -15.37 -6.93
CA TYR A 107 -2.91 -15.21 -5.63
C TYR A 107 -3.93 -14.07 -5.73
N ARG A 108 -5.13 -14.33 -5.21
CA ARG A 108 -6.20 -13.32 -5.01
C ARG A 108 -6.69 -13.33 -3.57
N PRO A 109 -7.12 -12.17 -3.03
CA PRO A 109 -7.68 -12.11 -1.69
C PRO A 109 -8.96 -12.95 -1.63
N ARG A 110 -9.06 -13.79 -0.61
CA ARG A 110 -10.28 -14.56 -0.36
C ARG A 110 -11.34 -13.65 0.23
N LEU A 111 -12.48 -13.58 -0.44
CA LEU A 111 -13.68 -12.89 0.02
C LEU A 111 -14.26 -13.66 1.21
N ALA A 112 -14.28 -13.05 2.39
CA ALA A 112 -14.89 -13.60 3.60
C ALA A 112 -16.11 -12.78 4.08
N GLY A 113 -16.49 -11.74 3.32
CA GLY A 113 -17.53 -10.77 3.67
C GLY A 113 -17.75 -9.79 2.52
N PRO A 114 -18.12 -8.53 2.80
CA PRO A 114 -18.26 -7.49 1.76
C PRO A 114 -17.02 -7.42 0.87
N ARG A 115 -17.23 -7.15 -0.42
CA ARG A 115 -16.14 -7.12 -1.41
C ARG A 115 -15.07 -6.10 -0.98
N PRO A 116 -13.85 -6.54 -0.62
CA PRO A 116 -12.82 -5.61 -0.18
C PRO A 116 -12.32 -4.80 -1.37
N ARG A 117 -11.76 -3.62 -1.11
CA ARG A 117 -11.28 -2.71 -2.16
C ARG A 117 -10.13 -3.32 -2.98
N ASN A 118 -9.38 -4.25 -2.39
CA ASN A 118 -8.31 -4.99 -3.06
C ASN A 118 -8.80 -6.29 -3.72
N ALA A 119 -10.11 -6.55 -3.84
CA ALA A 119 -10.65 -7.80 -4.40
C ALA A 119 -10.08 -8.16 -5.78
N ASP A 120 -9.79 -7.13 -6.58
CA ASP A 120 -9.27 -7.30 -7.95
C ASP A 120 -7.74 -7.32 -8.01
N ALA A 121 -7.05 -7.20 -6.87
CA ALA A 121 -5.61 -7.27 -6.81
C ALA A 121 -5.11 -8.68 -7.11
N MET A 122 -4.08 -8.77 -7.95
CA MET A 122 -3.50 -10.03 -8.39
C MET A 122 -2.02 -10.05 -8.07
N ILE A 123 -1.52 -11.18 -7.60
CA ILE A 123 -0.08 -11.41 -7.39
C ILE A 123 0.31 -12.68 -8.13
N LEU A 124 1.27 -12.59 -9.05
CA LEU A 124 1.79 -13.77 -9.75
C LEU A 124 2.31 -14.79 -8.74
N ARG A 125 1.93 -16.06 -8.94
CA ARG A 125 2.27 -17.15 -8.02
C ARG A 125 3.78 -17.27 -7.82
N TRP A 126 4.52 -17.31 -8.93
CA TRP A 126 5.96 -17.45 -8.92
C TRP A 126 6.67 -16.27 -8.24
N VAL A 127 6.11 -15.05 -8.26
CA VAL A 127 6.70 -13.88 -7.58
C VAL A 127 6.71 -14.08 -6.06
N LEU A 128 5.62 -14.64 -5.50
CA LEU A 128 5.57 -14.99 -4.09
C LEU A 128 6.43 -16.20 -3.74
N GLU A 129 6.65 -17.11 -4.68
CA GLU A 129 7.48 -18.30 -4.48
C GLU A 129 8.98 -17.98 -4.56
N CYS A 130 9.41 -17.17 -5.52
CA CYS A 130 10.79 -16.72 -5.65
C CYS A 130 11.22 -15.81 -4.49
N GLY A 131 10.30 -15.02 -3.92
CA GLY A 131 10.59 -14.18 -2.76
C GLY A 131 10.81 -14.94 -1.45
N CYS A 132 10.41 -16.23 -1.39
CA CYS A 132 10.70 -17.12 -0.26
C CYS A 132 12.12 -17.71 -0.31
N ALA A 133 12.86 -17.52 -1.41
CA ALA A 133 14.28 -17.84 -1.45
C ALA A 133 15.10 -16.68 -0.82
N ARG A 134 15.18 -16.66 0.51
CA ARG A 134 16.35 -16.06 1.19
C ARG A 134 16.98 -17.12 2.08
N PRO A 135 18.31 -17.29 2.02
CA PRO A 135 19.07 -18.33 2.71
C PRO A 135 19.04 -18.16 4.23
#